data_AF-A0A4Y2QVQ3-F1
#
_entry.id   AF-A0A4Y2QVQ3-F1
#
_cell.length_a   1.000
_cell.length_b   1.000
_cell.length_c   1.000
_cell.angle_alpha   90.00
_cell.angle_beta   90.00
_cell.angle_gamma   90.00
#
_symmetry.space_group_name_H-M   'P 1'
#
loop_
_entity.id
_entity.type
_entity.pdbx_description
1 polymer ?
#
loop_
_entity_poly.entity_id
_entity_poly.type
_entity_poly.pdbx_seq_one_letter_code
_entity_poly.pdbx_strand_id
1 'polypeptide(L)'
;MDTASFEFLLKLVTPHIERKDTKMRKAISSGERLALTLRYLASAILKVVCNALVTVLKDHLQTPATEAEWESVNDEFHNLCQFPMCIGALDGKHVKISPLRNHLVPSILQLQRRF
;
A
#
# COMPACT_ATOMS: atom_id res chain seq x y z
N MET A 1 -14.42 -7.68 -0.45
CA MET A 1 -15.89 -7.72 -0.42
C MET A 1 -16.36 -7.17 -1.74
N ASP A 2 -17.12 -7.95 -2.49
CA ASP A 2 -17.74 -7.46 -3.71
C ASP A 2 -18.84 -6.44 -3.39
N THR A 3 -19.20 -5.63 -4.39
CA THR A 3 -20.17 -4.55 -4.23
C THR A 3 -21.55 -5.06 -3.81
N ALA A 4 -22.01 -6.20 -4.34
CA ALA A 4 -23.34 -6.72 -4.06
C ALA A 4 -23.48 -7.14 -2.58
N SER A 5 -22.47 -7.83 -2.05
CA SER A 5 -22.41 -8.16 -0.62
C SER A 5 -22.40 -6.91 0.25
N PHE A 6 -21.68 -5.85 -0.15
CA PHE A 6 -21.61 -4.61 0.62
C PHE A 6 -22.96 -3.91 0.70
N GLU A 7 -23.65 -3.77 -0.44
CA GLU A 7 -24.99 -3.16 -0.50
C GLU A 7 -26.02 -3.96 0.28
N PHE A 8 -25.99 -5.30 0.20
CA PHE A 8 -26.86 -6.16 0.98
C PHE A 8 -26.66 -5.95 2.48
N LEU A 9 -25.40 -5.95 2.94
CA LEU A 9 -25.07 -5.69 4.33
C LEU A 9 -25.52 -4.29 4.74
N LEU A 10 -25.20 -3.26 3.93
CA LEU A 10 -25.58 -1.88 4.18
C LEU A 10 -27.09 -1.74 4.39
N LYS A 11 -27.90 -2.38 3.55
CA LYS A 11 -29.37 -2.39 3.69
C LYS A 11 -29.82 -2.95 5.04
N LEU A 12 -29.18 -4.01 5.53
CA LEU A 12 -29.51 -4.61 6.82
C LEU A 12 -29.11 -3.75 8.02
N VAL A 13 -27.92 -3.13 7.98
CA VAL A 13 -27.43 -2.33 9.12
C VAL A 13 -27.95 -0.90 9.14
N THR A 14 -28.35 -0.33 7.99
CA THR A 14 -28.80 1.07 7.88
C THR A 14 -29.84 1.45 8.95
N PRO A 15 -30.91 0.66 9.21
CA PRO A 15 -31.89 1.02 10.24
C PRO A 15 -31.31 1.19 11.65
N HIS A 16 -30.15 0.59 11.93
CA HIS A 16 -29.50 0.61 13.24
C HIS A 16 -28.37 1.63 13.36
N ILE A 17 -27.76 2.03 12.24
CA ILE A 17 -26.58 2.90 12.25
C ILE A 17 -26.84 4.28 11.64
N GLU A 18 -27.99 4.51 11.02
CA GLU A 18 -28.38 5.81 10.47
C GLU A 18 -28.46 6.86 11.57
N ARG A 19 -27.92 8.06 11.32
CA ARG A 19 -28.11 9.20 12.25
C ARG A 19 -28.59 10.41 11.47
N LYS A 20 -29.35 11.25 12.15
CA LYS A 20 -29.86 12.50 11.61
C LYS A 20 -28.79 13.59 11.64
N ASP A 21 -28.89 14.49 10.68
CA ASP A 21 -28.10 15.72 10.65
C ASP A 21 -28.35 16.56 11.91
N THR A 22 -27.32 17.31 12.29
CA THR A 22 -27.38 18.26 13.41
C THR A 22 -27.16 19.67 12.89
N LYS A 23 -27.52 20.69 13.68
CA LYS A 23 -27.28 22.10 13.32
C LYS A 23 -25.81 22.42 13.02
N MET A 24 -24.86 21.68 13.60
CA MET A 24 -23.42 21.91 13.46
C MET A 24 -22.78 21.13 12.32
N ARG A 25 -23.30 19.94 11.98
CA ARG A 25 -22.73 19.09 10.93
C ARG A 25 -23.73 18.11 10.35
N LYS A 26 -23.52 17.77 9.07
CA LYS A 26 -24.16 16.61 8.44
C LYS A 26 -23.68 15.32 9.09
N ALA A 27 -24.60 14.38 9.24
CA ALA A 27 -24.30 13.04 9.70
C ALA A 27 -23.48 12.32 8.62
N ILE A 28 -22.43 11.63 9.06
CA ILE A 28 -21.68 10.70 8.20
C ILE A 28 -22.67 9.62 7.74
N SER A 29 -22.71 9.30 6.46
CA SER A 29 -23.66 8.33 5.93
C SER A 29 -23.45 6.93 6.54
N SER A 30 -24.51 6.13 6.58
CA SER A 30 -24.43 4.73 7.03
C SER A 30 -23.40 3.93 6.22
N GLY A 31 -23.29 4.19 4.92
CA GLY A 31 -22.30 3.57 4.03
C GLY A 31 -20.86 3.88 4.43
N GLU A 32 -20.53 5.16 4.65
CA GLU A 32 -19.19 5.58 5.08
C GLU A 32 -18.81 4.99 6.45
N ARG A 33 -19.76 4.93 7.39
CA ARG A 33 -19.52 4.31 8.71
C ARG A 33 -19.24 2.83 8.59
N LEU A 34 -20.03 2.11 7.79
CA LEU A 34 -19.84 0.69 7.56
C LEU A 34 -18.48 0.45 6.89
N ALA A 35 -18.15 1.21 5.85
CA ALA A 35 -16.87 1.10 5.15
C ALA A 35 -15.67 1.36 6.07
N LEU A 36 -15.73 2.41 6.90
CA LEU A 36 -14.67 2.72 7.87
C LEU A 36 -14.50 1.59 8.89
N THR A 37 -15.61 1.03 9.38
CA THR A 37 -15.60 -0.06 10.36
C THR A 37 -14.98 -1.32 9.76
N LEU A 38 -15.42 -1.72 8.56
CA LEU A 38 -14.86 -2.88 7.85
C LEU A 38 -13.37 -2.70 7.57
N ARG A 39 -12.95 -1.51 7.13
CA ARG A 39 -11.54 -1.19 6.91
C ARG A 39 -10.72 -1.31 8.20
N TYR A 40 -11.25 -0.80 9.31
CA TYR A 40 -10.58 -0.88 10.60
C TYR A 40 -10.43 -2.33 11.08
N LEU A 41 -11.50 -3.13 10.99
CA LEU A 41 -11.49 -4.55 11.36
C LEU A 41 -10.50 -5.35 10.49
N ALA A 42 -10.53 -5.15 9.18
CA ALA A 42 -9.58 -5.78 8.27
C ALA A 42 -8.13 -5.41 8.62
N SER A 43 -7.88 -4.13 8.91
CA SER A 43 -6.55 -3.65 9.30
C SER A 43 -6.05 -4.29 10.60
N ALA A 44 -6.92 -4.54 11.57
CA ALA A 44 -6.56 -5.23 12.81
C ALA A 44 -6.15 -6.68 12.55
N ILE A 45 -6.92 -7.41 11.74
CA ILE A 45 -6.61 -8.79 11.37
C ILE A 45 -5.31 -8.85 10.57
N LEU A 46 -5.13 -7.95 9.60
CA LEU A 46 -3.89 -7.87 8.81
C LEU A 46 -2.66 -7.71 9.72
N LYS A 47 -2.72 -6.83 10.72
CA LYS A 47 -1.60 -6.68 11.68
C LYS A 47 -1.29 -7.97 12.43
N VAL A 48 -2.31 -8.68 12.90
CA VAL A 48 -2.15 -9.95 13.62
C VAL A 48 -1.48 -10.99 12.70
N VAL A 49 -1.99 -11.14 11.49
CA VAL A 49 -1.47 -12.13 10.52
C VAL A 49 -0.07 -11.75 10.06
N CYS A 50 0.20 -10.49 9.71
CA CYS A 50 1.52 -10.03 9.32
C CYS A 50 2.54 -10.25 10.45
N ASN A 51 2.20 -9.95 11.70
CA ASN A 51 3.10 -10.19 12.83
C ASN A 51 3.38 -11.69 13.02
N ALA A 52 2.37 -12.54 12.88
CA ALA A 52 2.54 -13.99 12.95
C ALA A 52 3.47 -14.49 11.82
N LEU A 53 3.26 -14.02 10.59
CA LEU A 53 4.11 -14.37 9.44
C LEU A 53 5.55 -13.93 9.64
N VAL A 54 5.78 -12.69 10.08
CA VAL A 54 7.13 -12.17 10.38
C VAL A 54 7.79 -13.02 11.47
N THR A 55 7.04 -13.47 12.47
CA THR A 55 7.58 -14.32 13.54
C THR A 55 8.02 -15.68 13.02
N VAL A 56 7.20 -16.32 12.19
CA VAL A 56 7.49 -17.67 11.64
C VAL A 56 8.58 -17.62 10.56
N LEU A 57 8.58 -16.57 9.73
CA LEU A 57 9.49 -16.44 8.59
C LEU A 57 10.76 -15.65 8.92
N LYS A 58 10.96 -15.25 10.18
CA LYS A 58 12.10 -14.42 10.58
C LYS A 58 13.45 -14.99 10.14
N ASP A 59 13.62 -16.31 10.25
CA ASP A 59 14.87 -16.99 9.90
C ASP A 59 15.08 -17.14 8.38
N HIS A 60 14.02 -16.95 7.60
CA HIS A 60 14.04 -17.02 6.14
C HIS A 60 14.05 -15.63 5.48
N LEU A 61 13.80 -14.56 6.23
CA LEU A 61 13.81 -13.18 5.76
C LEU A 61 15.13 -12.51 6.16
N GLN A 62 16.01 -12.31 5.19
CA GLN A 62 17.21 -11.50 5.40
C GLN A 62 16.82 -10.02 5.32
N THR A 63 16.73 -9.37 6.47
CA THR A 63 16.51 -7.92 6.57
C THR A 63 17.74 -7.26 7.16
N PRO A 64 18.28 -6.20 6.53
CA PRO A 64 19.39 -5.44 7.11
C PRO A 64 18.98 -4.87 8.47
N ALA A 65 19.82 -5.09 9.47
CA ALA A 65 19.58 -4.70 10.86
C ALA A 65 20.39 -3.47 11.26
N THR A 66 21.47 -3.16 10.53
CA THR A 66 22.39 -2.06 10.84
C THR A 66 22.38 -1.00 9.75
N GLU A 67 22.71 0.24 10.12
CA GLU A 67 22.81 1.36 9.17
C GLU A 67 23.81 1.08 8.05
N ALA A 68 24.95 0.46 8.37
CA ALA A 68 25.95 0.07 7.37
C ALA A 68 25.43 -0.97 6.36
N GLU A 69 24.61 -1.92 6.80
CA GLU A 69 23.96 -2.87 5.89
C GLU A 69 22.92 -2.16 4.99
N TRP A 70 22.19 -1.19 5.54
CA TRP A 70 21.27 -0.36 4.76
C TRP A 70 21.98 0.51 3.72
N GLU A 71 23.13 1.09 4.07
CA GLU A 71 23.98 1.83 3.13
C GLU A 71 24.45 0.91 2.00
N SER A 72 24.92 -0.30 2.33
CA SER A 72 25.34 -1.29 1.34
C SER A 72 24.20 -1.69 0.40
N VAL A 73 22.98 -1.91 0.92
CA VAL A 73 21.81 -2.23 0.09
C VAL A 73 21.43 -1.05 -0.80
N ASN A 74 21.47 0.18 -0.28
CA ASN A 74 21.22 1.38 -1.07
C ASN A 74 22.22 1.53 -2.22
N ASP A 75 23.50 1.33 -1.95
CA ASP A 75 24.54 1.43 -2.97
C ASP A 75 24.41 0.35 -4.04
N GLU A 76 24.09 -0.88 -3.64
CA GLU A 76 23.84 -1.98 -4.57
C GLU A 76 22.64 -1.71 -5.49
N PHE A 77 21.50 -1.30 -4.92
CA PHE A 77 20.32 -0.93 -5.71
C PHE A 77 20.55 0.33 -6.55
N HIS A 78 21.35 1.30 -6.07
CA HIS A 78 21.73 2.46 -6.84
C HIS A 78 22.56 2.07 -8.06
N ASN A 79 23.52 1.15 -7.90
CA ASN A 79 24.33 0.65 -9.01
C ASN A 79 23.51 -0.14 -10.04
N LEU A 80 22.49 -0.89 -9.59
CA LEU A 80 21.62 -1.68 -10.46
C LEU A 80 20.58 -0.82 -11.19
N CYS A 81 19.92 0.09 -10.47
CA CYS A 81 18.71 0.77 -10.92
C CYS A 81 18.91 2.26 -11.21
N GLN A 82 20.06 2.84 -10.84
CA GLN A 82 20.36 4.28 -10.91
C GLN A 82 19.30 5.16 -10.21
N PHE A 83 18.58 4.60 -9.23
CA PHE A 83 17.58 5.32 -8.45
C PHE A 83 18.15 5.63 -7.08
N PRO A 84 18.26 6.91 -6.68
CA PRO A 84 18.78 7.28 -5.36
C PRO A 84 17.81 6.86 -4.26
N MET A 85 18.34 6.47 -3.09
CA MET A 85 17.54 6.06 -1.92
C MET A 85 16.61 4.87 -2.20
N CYS A 86 17.04 3.96 -3.06
CA CYS A 86 16.32 2.71 -3.34
C CYS A 86 16.95 1.60 -2.51
N ILE A 87 16.15 0.85 -1.76
CA ILE A 87 16.62 -0.24 -0.89
C ILE A 87 15.94 -1.58 -1.20
N GLY A 88 15.17 -1.63 -2.29
CA GLY A 88 14.34 -2.78 -2.60
C GLY A 88 13.39 -2.53 -3.75
N ALA A 89 13.00 -3.60 -4.42
CA ALA A 89 11.90 -3.62 -5.37
C ALA A 89 10.85 -4.62 -4.88
N LEU A 90 9.64 -4.14 -4.62
CA LEU A 90 8.47 -4.99 -4.45
C LEU A 90 7.81 -5.10 -5.82
N ASP A 91 7.65 -6.32 -6.33
CA ASP A 91 6.99 -6.53 -7.61
C ASP A 91 5.54 -6.02 -7.53
N GLY A 92 5.33 -4.86 -8.14
CA GLY A 92 4.13 -4.05 -8.03
C GLY A 92 3.83 -3.46 -9.40
N LYS A 93 2.57 -3.63 -9.83
CA LYS A 93 1.94 -3.15 -11.06
C LYS A 93 2.79 -2.17 -11.89
N HIS A 94 3.05 -2.51 -13.16
CA HIS A 94 3.74 -1.65 -14.12
C HIS A 94 2.99 -0.31 -14.31
N VAL A 95 3.53 0.76 -13.73
CA VAL A 95 3.08 2.13 -14.00
C VAL A 95 3.93 2.69 -15.14
N LYS A 96 3.29 3.06 -16.25
CA LYS A 96 3.97 3.77 -17.35
C LYS A 96 4.33 5.17 -16.89
N ILE A 97 5.60 5.41 -16.59
CA ILE A 97 6.14 6.75 -16.37
C ILE A 97 6.60 7.28 -17.73
N SER A 98 6.04 8.41 -18.15
CA SER A 98 6.55 9.17 -19.31
C SER A 98 7.33 10.36 -18.80
N PRO A 99 8.56 10.60 -19.26
CA PRO A 99 9.32 11.78 -18.86
C PRO A 99 8.59 13.05 -19.33
N LEU A 100 8.66 14.11 -18.52
CA LEU A 100 8.34 15.46 -18.98
C LEU A 100 9.29 15.75 -20.14
N ARG A 101 8.72 16.03 -21.32
CA ARG A 101 9.52 16.47 -22.48
C ARG A 101 10.20 17.77 -22.08
N ASN A 102 11.49 17.70 -21.75
CA ASN A 102 12.51 18.63 -22.21
C ASN A 102 13.92 18.20 -21.77
N HIS A 103 14.71 17.92 -22.81
CA HIS A 103 16.17 18.03 -22.95
C HIS A 103 17.09 17.22 -22.01
N LEU A 104 17.70 16.20 -22.64
CA LEU A 104 19.01 15.58 -22.36
C LEU A 104 19.10 14.59 -21.19
N VAL A 105 18.72 13.33 -21.44
CA VAL A 105 19.37 12.17 -20.79
C VAL A 105 19.47 10.98 -21.77
N PRO A 106 20.61 10.75 -22.44
CA PRO A 106 20.75 9.68 -23.44
C PRO A 106 21.09 8.26 -22.92
N SER A 107 20.84 7.90 -21.66
CA SER A 107 21.38 6.61 -21.14
C SER A 107 20.45 5.73 -20.32
N ILE A 108 19.37 6.26 -19.74
CA ILE A 108 18.48 5.45 -18.87
C ILE A 108 17.44 4.64 -19.67
N LEU A 109 17.19 5.02 -20.94
CA LEU A 109 16.19 4.36 -21.81
C LEU A 109 16.61 2.97 -22.34
N GLN A 110 17.84 2.50 -22.08
CA GLN A 110 18.24 1.16 -22.51
C GLN A 110 17.92 0.05 -21.50
N LEU A 111 17.63 0.38 -20.23
CA LEU A 111 17.34 -0.64 -19.20
C LEU A 111 15.88 -1.16 -19.22
N GLN A 112 14.95 -0.45 -19.86
CA GLN A 112 13.55 -0.90 -19.97
C GLN A 112 13.28 -1.88 -21.13
N ARG A 113 14.30 -2.34 -21.86
CA ARG A 113 14.15 -3.34 -22.95
C ARG A 113 14.59 -4.76 -22.57
N ARG A 114 14.92 -5.03 -21.31
CA ARG A 114 15.48 -6.33 -20.89
C ARG A 114 14.72 -7.06 -19.78
N PHE A 115 13.54 -6.58 -19.40
CA PHE A 115 12.58 -7.30 -18.56
C PHE A 115 11.21 -7.29 -19.24
#